data_AF-A0A9K3NBK3-F1
#
_entry.id   AF-A0A9K3NBK3-F1
#
_cell.length_a   1.000
_cell.length_b   1.000
_cell.length_c   1.000
_cell.angle_alpha   90.00
_cell.angle_beta   90.00
_cell.angle_gamma   90.00
#
_symmetry.space_group_name_H-M   'P 1'
#
loop_
_entity.id
_entity.type
_entity.pdbx_description
1 polymer ?
#
loop_
_entity_poly.entity_id
_entity_poly.type
_entity_poly.pdbx_seq_one_letter_code
_entity_poly.pdbx_strand_id
1 'polypeptide(L)'
;MQFMNEFDRAMNLLDDKFSFLASTKQIVSSADEEDKVIVFERGDLVFVFNFHPDNTYDGYKVGCDLPGKYRVALDSDAWEFGGHGRVGHDVDHFTSPEGLPGVPETNFNNRPNSFKVLSPPRTCVVYYRVEEEDILVESGVEEEILVETMKIHEVTPATEGKAQSSEIPEEEDDEDERLI
;
A
#
# COMPACT_ATOMS: atom_id res chain seq x y z
N MET A 1 31.73 -13.25 8.37
CA MET A 1 31.33 -13.29 6.95
C MET A 1 30.00 -13.99 6.72
N GLN A 2 29.45 -14.75 7.68
CA GLN A 2 28.18 -15.46 7.50
C GLN A 2 26.97 -14.51 7.35
N PHE A 3 26.87 -13.49 8.20
CA PHE A 3 25.72 -12.57 8.21
C PHE A 3 25.51 -11.81 6.90
N MET A 4 26.58 -11.29 6.31
CA MET A 4 26.51 -10.56 5.04
C MET A 4 26.12 -11.47 3.88
N ASN A 5 26.57 -12.73 3.91
CA ASN A 5 26.17 -13.72 2.90
C ASN A 5 24.69 -14.09 3.03
N GLU A 6 24.16 -14.20 4.25
CA GLU A 6 22.75 -14.49 4.47
C GLU A 6 21.88 -13.31 4.02
N PHE A 7 22.31 -12.08 4.28
CA PHE A 7 21.62 -10.89 3.80
C PHE A 7 21.63 -10.78 2.26
N ASP A 8 22.77 -11.05 1.62
CA ASP A 8 22.88 -11.10 0.16
C ASP A 8 21.94 -12.18 -0.43
N ARG A 9 21.89 -13.35 0.20
CA ARG A 9 20.97 -14.42 -0.19
C ARG A 9 19.51 -13.98 -0.04
N ALA A 10 19.14 -13.37 1.09
CA ALA A 10 17.78 -12.90 1.34
C ALA A 10 17.37 -11.79 0.37
N MET A 11 18.29 -10.90 -0.01
CA MET A 11 18.05 -9.87 -1.02
C MET A 11 17.77 -10.46 -2.41
N ASN A 12 18.52 -11.49 -2.82
CA ASN A 12 18.26 -12.18 -4.08
C ASN A 12 16.90 -12.91 -4.06
N LEU A 13 16.57 -13.59 -2.96
CA LEU A 13 15.26 -14.25 -2.79
C LEU A 13 14.09 -13.26 -2.79
N LEU A 14 14.30 -12.06 -2.26
CA LEU A 14 13.32 -10.98 -2.30
C LEU A 14 13.04 -10.55 -3.75
N ASP A 15 14.09 -10.43 -4.57
CA ASP A 15 13.91 -10.13 -6.01
C ASP A 15 13.27 -11.31 -6.76
N ASP A 16 13.61 -12.56 -6.45
CA ASP A 16 12.93 -13.71 -7.04
C ASP A 16 11.42 -13.71 -6.74
N LYS A 17 11.02 -13.27 -5.54
CA LYS A 17 9.60 -13.22 -5.11
C LYS A 17 8.83 -12.03 -5.68
N PHE A 18 9.42 -10.84 -5.68
CA PHE A 18 8.72 -9.59 -6.04
C PHE A 18 9.13 -9.03 -7.39
N SER A 19 10.20 -9.56 -8.01
CA SER A 19 10.75 -9.12 -9.30
C SER A 19 10.90 -7.60 -9.40
N PHE A 20 11.31 -6.96 -8.30
CA PHE A 20 11.38 -5.50 -8.21
C PHE A 20 12.46 -4.94 -9.14
N LEU A 21 13.49 -5.72 -9.50
CA LEU A 21 14.49 -5.33 -10.49
C LEU A 21 13.91 -5.19 -11.90
N ALA A 22 12.94 -6.04 -12.25
CA ALA A 22 12.26 -6.03 -13.55
C ALA A 22 11.14 -4.97 -13.64
N SER A 23 10.69 -4.45 -12.50
CA SER A 23 9.63 -3.44 -12.46
C SER A 23 10.10 -2.09 -13.04
N THR A 24 9.23 -1.45 -13.82
CA THR A 24 9.42 -0.09 -14.34
C THR A 24 9.04 0.99 -13.32
N LYS A 25 8.32 0.60 -12.25
CA LYS A 25 7.87 1.52 -11.20
C LYS A 25 9.04 1.77 -10.25
N GLN A 26 9.60 2.98 -10.31
CA GLN A 26 10.63 3.46 -9.41
C GLN A 26 10.31 4.91 -9.02
N ILE A 27 10.03 5.14 -7.74
CA ILE A 27 9.65 6.46 -7.22
C ILE A 27 10.44 6.72 -5.94
N VAL A 28 11.23 7.79 -5.91
CA VAL A 28 11.85 8.25 -4.66
C VAL A 28 10.87 9.19 -3.99
N SER A 29 10.31 8.76 -2.86
CA SER A 29 9.30 9.54 -2.13
C SER A 29 9.95 10.54 -1.18
N SER A 30 11.01 10.16 -0.47
CA SER A 30 11.75 11.09 0.40
C SER A 30 13.25 10.86 0.32
N ALA A 31 14.01 11.94 0.29
CA ALA A 31 15.47 11.92 0.42
C ALA A 31 15.83 13.06 1.36
N ASP A 32 15.74 12.78 2.66
CA ASP A 32 15.98 13.77 3.69
C ASP A 32 17.48 13.84 4.02
N GLU A 33 18.10 14.98 3.72
CA GLU A 33 19.51 15.19 4.00
C GLU A 33 19.77 15.46 5.49
N GLU A 34 18.83 16.00 6.26
CA GLU A 34 19.05 16.25 7.69
C GLU A 34 18.96 14.95 8.47
N ASP A 35 17.85 14.24 8.28
CA ASP A 35 17.58 12.97 8.94
C ASP A 35 18.42 11.81 8.37
N LYS A 36 19.04 12.01 7.20
CA LYS A 36 19.79 10.97 6.47
C LYS A 36 18.92 9.74 6.17
N VAL A 37 17.63 9.97 5.93
CA VAL A 37 16.66 8.92 5.62
C VAL A 37 16.28 9.00 4.15
N ILE A 38 16.35 7.87 3.47
CA ILE A 38 15.94 7.72 2.08
C ILE A 38 14.79 6.73 2.03
N VAL A 39 13.68 7.15 1.42
CA VAL A 39 12.49 6.34 1.20
C VAL A 39 12.20 6.31 -0.28
N PHE A 40 12.04 5.12 -0.83
CA PHE A 40 11.66 4.94 -2.22
C PHE A 40 10.82 3.69 -2.42
N GLU A 41 10.06 3.68 -3.49
CA GLU A 41 9.23 2.57 -3.94
C GLU A 41 9.83 1.98 -5.20
N ARG A 42 9.88 0.65 -5.26
CA ARG A 42 10.28 -0.07 -6.46
C ARG A 42 9.40 -1.31 -6.63
N GLY A 43 8.64 -1.35 -7.72
CA GLY A 43 7.54 -2.31 -7.87
C GLY A 43 6.50 -2.13 -6.75
N ASP A 44 6.20 -3.22 -6.05
CA ASP A 44 5.22 -3.25 -4.95
C ASP A 44 5.88 -3.21 -3.57
N LEU A 45 7.17 -2.89 -3.52
CA LEU A 45 7.97 -2.78 -2.31
C LEU A 45 8.28 -1.33 -1.96
N VAL A 46 8.21 -1.02 -0.68
CA VAL A 46 8.61 0.26 -0.09
C VAL A 46 9.91 0.06 0.68
N PHE A 47 10.95 0.77 0.30
CA PHE A 47 12.27 0.70 0.91
C PHE A 47 12.51 1.91 1.81
N VAL A 48 13.01 1.65 3.02
CA VAL A 48 13.35 2.67 4.01
C VAL A 48 14.78 2.46 4.45
N PHE A 49 15.65 3.42 4.15
CA PHE A 49 17.05 3.42 4.53
C PHE A 49 17.30 4.56 5.52
N ASN A 50 17.82 4.23 6.69
CA ASN A 50 18.30 5.20 7.65
C ASN A 50 19.83 5.15 7.70
N PHE A 51 20.48 6.18 7.15
CA PHE A 51 21.93 6.34 7.18
C PHE A 51 22.42 7.18 8.36
N HIS A 52 21.52 7.59 9.26
CA HIS A 52 21.90 8.35 10.44
C HIS A 52 22.81 7.50 11.35
N PRO A 53 23.91 8.06 11.89
CA PRO A 53 24.84 7.30 12.72
C PRO A 53 24.20 6.77 14.02
N ASP A 54 23.39 7.59 14.70
CA ASP A 54 22.88 7.26 16.05
C ASP A 54 21.36 7.45 16.27
N ASN A 55 20.67 8.27 15.45
CA ASN A 55 19.24 8.57 15.64
C ASN A 55 18.36 7.40 15.21
N THR A 56 17.44 7.04 16.11
CA THR A 56 16.31 6.16 15.83
C THR A 56 15.07 7.03 15.64
N TYR A 57 14.32 6.79 14.57
CA TYR A 57 13.05 7.44 14.34
C TYR A 57 11.92 6.48 14.67
N ASP A 58 11.17 6.77 15.74
CA ASP A 58 9.97 6.04 16.08
C ASP A 58 8.75 6.71 15.43
N GLY A 59 7.99 5.93 14.67
CA GLY A 59 6.83 6.42 13.92
C GLY A 59 7.16 7.33 12.73
N TYR A 60 8.30 7.11 12.07
CA TYR A 60 8.70 7.85 10.85
C TYR A 60 7.65 7.64 9.75
N LYS A 61 7.13 8.73 9.19
CA LYS A 61 6.06 8.68 8.19
C LYS A 61 6.66 8.41 6.80
N VAL A 62 6.17 7.37 6.13
CA VAL A 62 6.60 6.96 4.78
C VAL A 62 5.41 6.98 3.83
N GLY A 63 5.61 7.53 2.64
CA GLY A 63 4.57 7.59 1.60
C GLY A 63 4.47 6.27 0.83
N CYS A 64 3.26 5.92 0.38
CA CYS A 64 2.99 4.71 -0.39
C CYS A 64 1.86 4.91 -1.41
N ASP A 65 1.79 4.02 -2.40
CA ASP A 65 0.77 4.10 -3.47
C ASP A 65 -0.59 3.63 -3.00
N LEU A 66 -0.64 2.37 -2.61
CA LEU A 66 -1.86 1.65 -2.38
C LEU A 66 -2.17 1.69 -0.88
N PRO A 67 -3.41 2.00 -0.50
CA PRO A 67 -3.83 1.85 0.87
C PRO A 67 -3.88 0.35 1.23
N GLY A 68 -3.76 0.05 2.52
CA GLY A 68 -3.88 -1.30 3.04
C GLY A 68 -2.96 -1.52 4.24
N LYS A 69 -2.47 -2.76 4.32
CA LYS A 69 -1.62 -3.24 5.41
C LYS A 69 -0.24 -3.56 4.87
N TYR A 70 0.80 -3.06 5.52
CA TYR A 70 2.19 -3.32 5.15
C TYR A 70 2.90 -4.12 6.24
N ARG A 71 3.70 -5.09 5.82
CA ARG A 71 4.57 -5.90 6.68
C ARG A 71 6.00 -5.86 6.19
N VAL A 72 6.92 -6.23 7.08
CA VAL A 72 8.34 -6.31 6.78
C VAL A 72 8.57 -7.48 5.81
N ALA A 73 9.16 -7.17 4.65
CA ALA A 73 9.61 -8.16 3.67
C ALA A 73 11.07 -8.58 3.92
N LEU A 74 11.91 -7.61 4.30
CA LEU A 74 13.32 -7.81 4.60
C LEU A 74 13.77 -6.74 5.59
N ASP A 75 14.49 -7.14 6.63
CA ASP A 75 15.00 -6.24 7.67
C ASP A 75 16.47 -6.53 7.94
N SER A 76 17.35 -5.59 7.63
CA SER A 76 18.79 -5.71 7.90
C SER A 76 19.17 -5.69 9.38
N ASP A 77 18.28 -5.21 10.27
CA ASP A 77 18.53 -5.23 11.72
C ASP A 77 18.19 -6.58 12.34
N ALA A 78 17.68 -7.56 11.59
CA ALA A 78 17.38 -8.88 12.14
C ALA A 78 18.63 -9.60 12.68
N TRP A 79 18.46 -10.43 13.71
CA TRP A 79 19.56 -11.16 14.34
C TRP A 79 20.29 -12.11 13.38
N GLU A 80 19.57 -12.67 12.41
CA GLU A 80 20.12 -13.54 11.37
C GLU A 80 21.12 -12.83 10.44
N PHE A 81 21.00 -11.51 10.30
CA PHE A 81 21.92 -10.66 9.54
C PHE A 81 22.92 -9.92 10.43
N GLY A 82 22.99 -10.27 11.72
CA GLY A 82 23.91 -9.67 12.68
C GLY A 82 23.48 -8.29 13.18
N GLY A 83 22.20 -7.93 13.01
CA GLY A 83 21.61 -6.73 13.60
C GLY A 83 21.11 -6.93 15.04
N HIS A 84 20.38 -5.95 15.58
CA HIS A 84 19.93 -5.94 16.98
C HIS A 84 18.51 -6.47 17.21
N GLY A 85 17.75 -6.74 16.14
CA GLY A 85 16.38 -7.27 16.16
C GLY A 85 15.38 -6.29 16.74
N ARG A 86 15.52 -4.99 16.43
CA ARG A 86 14.64 -3.95 16.99
C ARG A 86 13.34 -3.78 16.21
N VAL A 87 13.33 -4.15 14.93
CA VAL A 87 12.16 -4.03 14.05
C VAL A 87 11.27 -5.27 14.25
N GLY A 88 9.99 -5.05 14.56
CA GLY A 88 9.04 -6.15 14.71
C GLY A 88 8.55 -6.64 13.35
N HIS A 89 8.79 -7.91 13.03
CA HIS A 89 8.37 -8.51 11.75
C HIS A 89 6.86 -8.80 11.70
N ASP A 90 6.25 -9.06 12.87
CA ASP A 90 4.81 -9.32 13.02
C ASP A 90 3.95 -8.05 13.16
N VAL A 91 4.57 -6.87 13.00
CA VAL A 91 3.86 -5.59 13.18
C VAL A 91 3.13 -5.23 11.89
N ASP A 92 1.81 -5.09 12.02
CA ASP A 92 0.94 -4.61 10.96
C ASP A 92 0.99 -3.08 10.88
N HIS A 93 1.47 -2.55 9.74
CA HIS A 93 1.52 -1.12 9.48
C HIS A 93 0.36 -0.71 8.58
N PHE A 94 -0.63 -0.03 9.17
CA PHE A 94 -1.80 0.45 8.44
C PHE A 94 -1.55 1.79 7.79
N THR A 95 -2.01 1.94 6.54
CA THR A 95 -1.94 3.21 5.82
C THR A 95 -3.03 4.17 6.27
N SER A 96 -2.69 5.46 6.32
CA SER A 96 -3.62 6.58 6.44
C SER A 96 -3.69 7.31 5.09
N PRO A 97 -4.89 7.71 4.63
CA PRO A 97 -5.03 8.54 3.44
C PRO A 97 -4.44 9.92 3.68
N GLU A 98 -3.66 10.43 2.72
CA GLU A 98 -3.01 11.73 2.77
C GLU A 98 -3.50 12.57 1.58
N GLY A 99 -4.28 13.62 1.89
CA GLY A 99 -4.79 14.54 0.87
C GLY A 99 -5.92 13.97 0.01
N LEU A 100 -6.14 14.62 -1.14
CA LEU A 100 -7.10 14.19 -2.16
C LEU A 100 -6.37 13.52 -3.33
N PRO A 101 -6.85 12.37 -3.83
CA PRO A 101 -6.27 11.72 -5.00
C PRO A 101 -6.20 12.67 -6.19
N GLY A 102 -5.00 12.85 -6.76
CA GLY A 102 -4.78 13.73 -7.91
C GLY A 102 -4.46 15.20 -7.57
N VAL A 103 -4.42 15.58 -6.29
CA VAL A 103 -3.98 16.92 -5.85
C VAL A 103 -2.63 16.81 -5.14
N PRO A 104 -1.50 16.91 -5.88
CA PRO A 104 -0.16 16.67 -5.34
C PRO A 104 0.22 17.62 -4.19
N GLU A 105 -0.38 18.81 -4.12
CA GLU A 105 -0.15 19.78 -3.03
C GLU A 105 -0.66 19.31 -1.67
N THR A 106 -1.63 18.40 -1.64
CA THR A 106 -2.19 17.84 -0.39
C THR A 106 -1.58 16.49 -0.02
N ASN A 107 -0.79 15.91 -0.91
CA ASN A 107 -0.23 14.58 -0.75
C ASN A 107 1.02 14.62 0.12
N PHE A 108 1.25 13.56 0.90
CA PHE A 108 2.50 13.40 1.63
C PHE A 108 3.59 12.94 0.66
N ASN A 109 4.57 13.79 0.36
CA ASN A 109 5.69 13.46 -0.54
C ASN A 109 5.25 12.97 -1.93
N ASN A 110 4.22 13.60 -2.52
CA ASN A 110 3.56 13.18 -3.77
C ASN A 110 2.87 11.81 -3.72
N ARG A 111 2.61 11.27 -2.52
CA ARG A 111 1.92 9.99 -2.32
C ARG A 111 0.53 10.17 -1.70
N PRO A 112 -0.48 9.44 -2.20
CA PRO A 112 -1.86 9.55 -1.72
C PRO A 112 -2.07 8.89 -0.35
N ASN A 113 -1.13 8.06 0.11
CA ASN A 113 -1.23 7.33 1.37
C ASN A 113 0.11 7.39 2.12
N SER A 114 0.07 7.28 3.45
CA SER A 114 1.26 7.11 4.27
C SER A 114 1.08 6.08 5.36
N PHE A 115 2.17 5.48 5.83
CA PHE A 115 2.17 4.69 7.06
C PHE A 115 3.36 5.09 7.93
N LYS A 116 3.37 4.67 9.19
CA LYS A 116 4.44 4.98 10.14
C LYS A 116 5.29 3.74 10.36
N VAL A 117 6.60 3.90 10.49
CA VAL A 117 7.54 2.80 10.72
C VAL A 117 8.53 3.12 11.82
N LEU A 118 9.10 2.07 12.42
CA LEU A 118 10.30 2.20 13.24
C LEU A 118 11.54 2.15 12.33
N SER A 119 12.41 3.15 12.45
CA SER A 119 13.62 3.27 11.64
C SER A 119 14.86 3.49 12.53
N PRO A 120 15.51 2.40 12.99
CA PRO A 120 16.75 2.49 13.76
C PRO A 120 17.93 3.04 12.92
N PRO A 121 19.02 3.51 13.55
CA PRO A 121 20.17 4.03 12.83
C PRO A 121 20.89 2.91 12.06
N ARG A 122 21.36 3.24 10.85
CA ARG A 122 22.12 2.35 9.95
C ARG A 122 21.36 1.08 9.55
N THR A 123 20.04 1.18 9.40
CA THR A 123 19.21 0.05 8.97
C THR A 123 18.58 0.31 7.61
N CYS A 124 18.42 -0.76 6.85
CA CYS A 124 17.53 -0.87 5.71
C CYS A 124 16.38 -1.82 6.07
N VAL A 125 15.14 -1.37 5.87
CA VAL A 125 13.94 -2.19 6.01
C VAL A 125 13.11 -2.05 4.74
N VAL A 126 12.62 -3.18 4.24
CA VAL A 126 11.75 -3.27 3.07
C VAL A 126 10.38 -3.73 3.51
N TYR A 127 9.34 -3.07 3.03
CA TYR A 127 7.96 -3.37 3.33
C TYR A 127 7.22 -3.82 2.07
N TYR A 128 6.34 -4.79 2.22
CA TYR A 128 5.42 -5.23 1.18
C TYR A 128 3.98 -5.03 1.64
N ARG A 129 3.08 -4.80 0.68
CA ARG A 129 1.64 -4.76 0.94
C ARG A 129 1.12 -6.18 1.09
N VAL A 130 0.43 -6.46 2.19
CA VAL A 130 -0.30 -7.72 2.40
C VAL A 130 -1.64 -7.61 1.67
N GLU A 131 -1.94 -8.57 0.80
CA GLU A 131 -3.24 -8.64 0.12
C GLU A 131 -4.30 -9.16 1.10
N GLU A 132 -5.54 -8.67 0.98
CA GLU A 132 -6.63 -9.04 1.90
C GLU A 132 -6.91 -10.55 1.90
N GLU A 133 -6.63 -11.22 0.78
CA GLU A 133 -6.77 -12.67 0.61
C GLU A 133 -5.84 -13.45 1.56
N ASP A 134 -4.59 -12.99 1.75
CA ASP A 134 -3.63 -13.61 2.68
C ASP A 134 -4.03 -13.40 4.16
N ILE A 135 -4.72 -12.29 4.46
CA ILE A 135 -5.22 -11.99 5.82
C ILE A 135 -6.32 -12.97 6.20
N LEU A 136 -7.19 -13.36 5.26
CA LEU A 136 -8.26 -14.31 5.49
C LEU A 136 -7.71 -15.71 5.83
N VAL A 137 -6.64 -16.12 5.16
CA VAL A 137 -5.94 -17.39 5.42
C VAL A 137 -5.32 -17.41 6.82
N GLU A 138 -4.70 -16.31 7.27
CA GLU A 138 -4.15 -16.20 8.64
C GLU A 138 -5.24 -16.19 9.72
N SER A 139 -6.43 -15.66 9.43
CA SER A 139 -7.53 -15.56 10.39
C SER A 139 -8.29 -16.87 10.63
N GLY A 140 -7.92 -17.97 9.95
CA GLY A 140 -8.52 -19.29 10.16
C GLY A 140 -9.97 -19.40 9.69
N VAL A 141 -10.41 -18.53 8.77
CA VAL A 141 -11.67 -18.70 8.07
C VAL A 141 -11.41 -19.71 6.97
N GLU A 142 -11.84 -20.95 7.21
CA GLU A 142 -11.69 -22.09 6.29
C GLU A 142 -12.11 -21.70 4.86
N GLU A 143 -11.40 -22.25 3.87
CA GLU A 143 -11.51 -22.02 2.42
C GLU A 143 -12.92 -22.12 1.80
N GLU A 144 -13.97 -22.41 2.58
CA GLU A 144 -15.34 -22.57 2.08
C GLU A 144 -15.98 -21.26 1.58
N ILE A 145 -15.57 -20.07 2.06
CA ILE A 145 -16.26 -18.81 1.70
C ILE A 145 -15.75 -18.21 0.37
N LEU A 146 -14.50 -18.46 -0.04
CA LEU A 146 -13.94 -17.88 -1.27
C LEU A 146 -14.58 -18.45 -2.54
N VAL A 147 -15.04 -19.70 -2.50
CA VAL A 147 -15.70 -20.35 -3.65
C VAL A 147 -17.14 -19.84 -3.80
N GLU A 148 -17.78 -19.43 -2.71
CA GLU A 148 -19.16 -18.92 -2.72
C GLU A 148 -19.23 -17.51 -3.32
N THR A 149 -18.26 -16.63 -3.02
CA THR A 149 -18.23 -15.24 -3.54
C THR A 149 -17.82 -15.13 -5.00
N MET A 150 -16.99 -16.05 -5.51
CA MET A 150 -16.64 -16.10 -6.94
C MET A 150 -17.77 -16.68 -7.81
N LYS A 151 -18.64 -17.54 -7.27
CA LYS A 151 -19.80 -18.09 -8.02
C LYS A 151 -20.90 -17.08 -8.31
N ILE A 152 -20.97 -15.99 -7.56
CA ILE A 152 -22.06 -14.99 -7.70
C ILE A 152 -21.82 -14.02 -8.87
N HIS A 153 -20.60 -13.92 -9.40
CA HIS A 153 -20.28 -13.01 -10.52
C HIS A 153 -20.38 -13.63 -11.92
N GLU A 154 -20.55 -14.95 -12.06
CA GLU A 154 -20.59 -15.61 -13.38
C GLU A 154 -21.99 -16.01 -13.90
N VAL A 155 -23.07 -15.76 -13.15
CA VAL A 155 -24.42 -16.14 -13.62
C VAL A 155 -25.37 -14.94 -13.65
N THR A 156 -25.23 -14.12 -14.69
CA THR A 156 -26.40 -13.56 -15.38
C THR A 156 -26.19 -13.63 -16.90
N PRO A 157 -26.93 -14.46 -17.63
CA PRO A 157 -26.97 -14.37 -19.08
C PRO A 157 -27.83 -13.16 -19.46
N ALA A 158 -27.21 -12.15 -20.07
CA ALA A 158 -27.93 -11.09 -20.76
C ALA A 158 -28.61 -11.68 -22.01
N THR A 159 -29.92 -11.93 -21.93
CA THR A 159 -30.79 -12.11 -23.09
C THR A 159 -31.50 -10.81 -23.42
N GLU A 160 -31.40 -10.44 -24.70
CA GLU A 160 -31.94 -9.25 -25.36
C GLU A 160 -33.46 -9.07 -25.21
N GLY A 161 -33.93 -7.82 -25.20
CA GLY A 161 -35.36 -7.49 -25.22
C GLY A 161 -35.70 -6.01 -25.39
N LYS A 162 -35.63 -5.53 -26.65
CA LYS A 162 -36.39 -4.45 -27.32
C LYS A 162 -36.86 -3.18 -26.57
N ALA A 163 -36.55 -2.07 -27.24
CA ALA A 163 -37.02 -0.71 -27.04
C ALA A 163 -38.55 -0.53 -26.97
N GLN A 164 -38.98 0.41 -26.12
CA GLN A 164 -40.15 1.25 -26.40
C GLN A 164 -40.00 2.62 -25.72
N SER A 165 -40.06 3.65 -26.55
CA SER A 165 -40.07 5.07 -26.24
C SER A 165 -41.43 5.52 -25.70
N SER A 166 -41.46 6.40 -24.70
CA SER A 166 -42.62 7.24 -24.40
C SER A 166 -42.18 8.56 -23.73
N GLU A 167 -42.24 9.61 -24.55
CA GLU A 167 -42.60 11.02 -24.32
C GLU A 167 -42.59 11.57 -22.88
N ILE A 168 -41.83 12.66 -22.71
CA ILE A 168 -41.91 13.62 -21.59
C ILE A 168 -42.89 14.72 -22.01
N PRO A 169 -43.95 15.05 -21.24
CA PRO A 169 -44.72 16.27 -21.46
C PRO A 169 -44.05 17.44 -20.73
N GLU A 170 -43.91 18.55 -21.46
CA GLU A 170 -43.56 19.88 -20.95
C GLU A 170 -44.68 20.39 -20.02
N GLU A 171 -44.34 20.90 -18.84
CA GLU A 171 -45.28 21.65 -17.99
C GLU A 171 -45.26 23.12 -18.43
N GLU A 172 -46.43 23.60 -18.89
CA GLU A 172 -46.71 25.00 -19.19
C GLU A 172 -46.95 25.81 -17.92
N ASP A 173 -46.50 27.07 -17.99
CA ASP A 173 -46.77 28.15 -17.05
C ASP A 173 -48.26 28.46 -16.93
N ASP A 174 -48.76 28.59 -15.69
CA ASP A 174 -50.00 29.32 -15.40
C ASP A 174 -49.70 30.42 -14.35
N GLU A 175 -49.42 31.62 -14.85
CA GLU A 175 -49.77 32.86 -14.14
C GLU A 175 -51.30 32.98 -14.13
N ASP A 176 -51.94 33.21 -12.97
CA ASP A 176 -52.44 34.53 -12.61
C ASP A 176 -53.46 34.55 -11.43
N GLU A 177 -53.38 35.66 -10.69
CA GLU A 177 -54.47 36.40 -10.05
C GLU A 177 -55.29 35.83 -8.86
N ARG A 178 -55.01 36.37 -7.66
CA ARG A 178 -55.71 37.53 -7.03
C ARG A 178 -56.14 37.38 -5.55
N LEU A 179 -55.88 38.49 -4.85
CA LEU A 179 -56.56 39.07 -3.67
C LEU A 179 -56.61 38.26 -2.37
N ILE A 180 -55.98 38.79 -1.32
CA ILE A 180 -56.59 39.68 -0.30
C ILE A 180 -55.48 40.56 0.31
#